data_AF-A0A966XH86-F1
#
_entry.id   AF-A0A966XH86-F1
#
_cell.length_a   1.000
_cell.length_b   1.000
_cell.length_c   1.000
_cell.angle_alpha   90.00
_cell.angle_beta   90.00
_cell.angle_gamma   90.00
#
_symmetry.space_group_name_H-M   'P 1'
#
loop_
_entity.id
_entity.type
_entity.pdbx_description
1 polymer ?
#
loop_
_entity_poly.entity_id
_entity_poly.type
_entity_poly.pdbx_seq_one_letter_code
_entity_poly.pdbx_strand_id
1 'polypeptide(L)'
;MNKILATALLCASPVMAEENPFVDFRALKPSVNLAMAQGALDFCNAAGFQIGVMVTDRFGIPQVFLRDQYAGVHVFETAHRKAWTAVTFRTPTGELSQLTASGTD
;
A
#
# COMPACT_ATOMS: atom_id res chain seq x y z
N MET A 1 -51.37 -32.12 -45.59
CA MET A 1 -50.28 -33.12 -45.71
C MET A 1 -49.10 -32.39 -46.32
N ASN A 2 -47.88 -32.27 -45.81
CA ASN A 2 -47.15 -32.73 -44.63
C ASN A 2 -46.13 -31.59 -44.37
N LYS A 3 -46.15 -30.95 -43.20
CA LYS A 3 -45.28 -31.22 -42.04
C LYS A 3 -43.82 -30.74 -42.20
N ILE A 4 -43.50 -29.68 -41.44
CA ILE A 4 -42.36 -29.59 -40.48
C ILE A 4 -40.96 -29.51 -41.16
N LEU A 5 -40.09 -28.51 -40.97
CA LEU A 5 -39.50 -28.12 -39.69
C LEU A 5 -38.71 -26.80 -39.88
N ALA A 6 -39.05 -25.77 -39.11
CA ALA A 6 -38.13 -24.68 -38.80
C ALA A 6 -37.21 -25.15 -37.68
N THR A 7 -35.90 -25.09 -37.85
CA THR A 7 -34.95 -25.23 -36.74
C THR A 7 -33.93 -24.10 -36.83
N ALA A 8 -34.04 -23.21 -35.85
CA ALA A 8 -33.25 -22.02 -35.66
C ALA A 8 -31.75 -22.34 -35.58
N LEU A 9 -30.96 -21.61 -36.39
CA LEU A 9 -29.52 -21.50 -36.23
C LEU A 9 -29.28 -20.62 -35.00
N LEU A 10 -29.35 -21.23 -33.81
CA LEU A 10 -29.05 -20.56 -32.55
C LEU A 10 -27.56 -20.19 -32.53
N CYS A 11 -27.30 -18.89 -32.50
CA CYS A 11 -26.00 -18.27 -32.39
C CYS A 11 -25.17 -18.88 -31.24
N ALA A 12 -24.07 -19.56 -31.59
CA ALA A 12 -22.99 -19.81 -30.64
C ALA A 12 -22.21 -18.51 -30.47
N SER A 13 -22.64 -17.65 -29.54
CA SER A 13 -21.79 -16.55 -29.07
C SER A 13 -20.56 -17.17 -28.41
N PRO A 14 -19.32 -16.81 -28.80
CA PRO A 14 -18.16 -17.21 -28.02
C PRO A 14 -18.32 -16.60 -26.63
N VAL A 15 -18.37 -17.45 -25.61
CA VAL A 15 -18.21 -16.99 -24.24
C VAL A 15 -16.77 -16.49 -24.14
N MET A 16 -16.58 -15.18 -24.13
CA MET A 16 -15.28 -14.61 -23.82
C MET A 16 -15.07 -14.82 -22.32
N ALA A 17 -14.40 -15.91 -21.97
CA ALA A 17 -13.79 -16.02 -20.66
C ALA A 17 -12.80 -14.85 -20.50
N GLU A 18 -12.85 -14.16 -19.37
CA GLU A 18 -11.87 -13.13 -19.03
C GLU A 18 -10.51 -13.82 -18.88
N GLU A 19 -9.68 -13.78 -19.93
CA GLU A 19 -8.52 -14.66 -20.14
C GLU A 19 -7.24 -14.19 -19.41
N ASN A 20 -7.35 -13.24 -18.47
CA ASN A 20 -6.21 -12.76 -17.70
C ASN A 20 -6.41 -13.02 -16.20
N PRO A 21 -5.75 -14.04 -15.61
CA PRO A 21 -5.85 -14.32 -14.18
C PRO A 21 -5.03 -13.35 -13.31
N PHE A 22 -4.37 -12.34 -13.91
CA PHE A 22 -3.47 -11.42 -13.22
C PHE A 22 -4.14 -10.08 -12.90
N VAL A 23 -3.69 -9.48 -11.80
CA VAL A 23 -4.12 -8.14 -11.36
C VAL A 23 -3.00 -7.14 -11.54
N ASP A 24 -3.34 -5.98 -12.10
CA ASP A 24 -2.41 -4.86 -12.19
C ASP A 24 -2.44 -4.01 -10.92
N PHE A 25 -1.27 -3.53 -10.51
CA PHE A 25 -1.15 -2.61 -9.39
C PHE A 25 -0.21 -1.46 -9.70
N ARG A 26 -0.50 -0.31 -9.09
CA ARG A 26 0.41 0.84 -9.12
C ARG A 26 1.39 0.72 -7.97
N ALA A 27 2.68 0.75 -8.30
CA ALA A 27 3.77 0.83 -7.32
C ALA A 27 4.58 2.11 -7.54
N LEU A 28 5.07 2.68 -6.44
CA LEU A 28 5.97 3.81 -6.50
C LEU A 28 7.35 3.36 -6.96
N LYS A 29 8.00 4.18 -7.80
CA LYS A 29 9.39 3.92 -8.21
C LYS A 29 10.33 4.10 -7.02
N PRO A 30 11.44 3.34 -6.94
CA PRO A 30 12.43 3.49 -5.86
C PRO A 30 12.94 4.92 -5.69
N SER A 31 13.12 5.67 -6.80
CA SER A 31 13.55 7.07 -6.75
C SER A 31 12.55 7.99 -6.04
N VAL A 32 11.24 7.73 -6.16
CA VAL A 32 10.19 8.48 -5.47
C VAL A 32 10.18 8.12 -3.99
N ASN A 33 10.30 6.83 -3.65
CA ASN A 33 10.39 6.39 -2.26
C ASN A 33 11.58 7.03 -1.53
N LEU A 34 12.74 7.12 -2.20
CA LEU A 34 13.93 7.79 -1.67
C LEU A 34 13.69 9.29 -1.47
N ALA A 35 13.10 9.97 -2.46
CA ALA A 35 12.79 11.39 -2.35
C ALA A 35 11.82 11.69 -1.20
N MET A 36 10.81 10.84 -0.98
CA MET A 36 9.89 10.95 0.16
C MET A 36 10.63 10.79 1.49
N ALA A 37 11.49 9.78 1.60
CA ALA A 37 12.26 9.54 2.82
C ALA A 37 13.21 10.70 3.14
N GLN A 38 13.91 11.21 2.13
CA GLN A 38 14.82 12.34 2.27
C GLN A 38 14.08 13.62 2.66
N GLY A 39 12.94 13.92 2.03
CA GLY A 39 12.15 15.10 2.37
C GLY A 39 11.63 15.08 3.81
N ALA A 40 11.22 13.93 4.33
CA ALA A 40 10.83 13.79 5.73
C ALA A 40 12.01 13.96 6.69
N LEU A 41 13.17 13.38 6.34
CA LEU A 41 14.41 13.52 7.11
C LEU A 41 14.86 14.99 7.18
N ASP A 42 14.89 15.67 6.04
CA ASP A 42 15.30 17.07 5.92
C ASP A 42 14.38 17.99 6.71
N PHE A 43 13.06 17.77 6.63
CA PHE A 43 12.07 18.52 7.41
C PHE A 43 12.30 18.38 8.91
N CYS A 44 12.50 17.16 9.42
CA CYS A 44 12.73 16.92 10.83
C CYS A 44 14.10 17.43 11.30
N ASN A 45 15.13 17.31 10.46
CA ASN A 45 16.45 17.88 10.74
C ASN A 45 16.41 19.41 10.83
N ALA A 46 15.67 20.08 9.93
CA ALA A 46 15.47 21.53 9.98
C ALA A 46 14.73 21.98 11.27
N ALA A 47 13.89 21.11 11.82
CA ALA A 47 13.21 21.32 13.10
C ALA A 47 14.05 20.90 14.33
N GLY A 48 15.29 20.41 14.14
CA GLY A 48 16.21 20.02 15.21
C GLY A 48 15.96 18.62 15.79
N PHE A 49 15.16 17.78 15.13
CA PHE A 49 14.92 16.40 15.55
C PHE A 49 15.86 15.44 14.84
N GLN A 50 16.17 14.31 15.49
CA GLN A 50 17.00 13.23 14.93
C GLN A 50 16.15 11.97 14.85
N ILE A 51 15.86 11.50 13.64
CA ILE A 51 14.84 10.48 13.39
C ILE A 51 15.34 9.32 12.54
N GLY A 52 14.54 8.26 12.49
CA GLY A 52 14.62 7.24 11.45
C GLY A 52 13.35 7.30 10.59
N VAL A 53 13.51 7.23 9.27
CA VAL A 53 12.41 7.26 8.30
C VAL A 53 12.35 5.92 7.59
N MET A 54 11.18 5.30 7.59
CA MET A 54 10.88 4.10 6.82
C MET A 54 9.78 4.40 5.80
N VAL A 55 9.98 3.98 4.56
CA VAL A 55 8.95 3.94 3.51
C VAL A 55 8.65 2.48 3.20
N THR A 56 7.39 2.08 3.33
CA THR A 56 6.89 0.75 2.97
C THR A 56 5.91 0.86 1.80
N ASP A 57 5.91 -0.14 0.92
CA ASP A 57 4.92 -0.21 -0.16
C ASP A 57 3.55 -0.73 0.32
N ARG A 58 2.58 -0.80 -0.59
CA ARG A 58 1.23 -1.31 -0.34
C ARG A 58 1.19 -2.78 0.13
N PHE A 59 2.22 -3.55 -0.18
CA PHE A 59 2.33 -4.95 0.20
C PHE A 59 2.99 -5.13 1.58
N GLY A 60 3.31 -4.01 2.25
CA GLY A 60 3.95 -4.01 3.56
C GLY A 60 5.46 -4.26 3.48
N ILE A 61 6.06 -4.21 2.29
CA ILE A 61 7.49 -4.45 2.10
C ILE A 61 8.26 -3.14 2.27
N PRO A 62 9.27 -3.09 3.15
CA PRO A 62 10.18 -1.96 3.27
C PRO A 62 10.89 -1.65 1.95
N GLN A 63 10.85 -0.39 1.53
CA GLN A 63 11.48 0.09 0.29
C GLN A 63 12.71 0.95 0.59
N VAL A 64 12.64 1.79 1.62
CA VAL A 64 13.72 2.71 2.01
C VAL A 64 13.75 2.85 3.52
N PHE A 65 14.96 2.80 4.10
CA PHE A 65 15.21 3.20 5.47
C PHE A 65 16.36 4.22 5.50
N LEU A 66 16.11 5.39 6.11
CA LEU A 66 17.13 6.40 6.40
C LEU A 66 17.21 6.60 7.92
N ARG A 67 18.43 6.69 8.46
CA ARG A 67 18.66 6.94 9.89
C ARG A 67 19.56 8.15 10.04
N ASP A 68 19.14 9.12 10.84
CA ASP A 68 20.03 10.20 11.24
C ASP A 68 21.19 9.68 12.08
N GLN A 69 22.31 10.40 12.01
CA GLN A 69 23.55 10.07 12.71
C GLN A 69 23.33 9.82 14.22
N TYR A 70 22.54 10.67 14.88
CA TYR A 70 22.29 10.61 16.33
C TYR A 70 20.96 9.94 16.71
N ALA A 71 20.21 9.41 15.73
CA ALA A 71 19.00 8.68 16.03
C ALA A 71 19.32 7.33 16.70
N GLY A 72 18.61 7.03 17.79
CA GLY A 72 18.82 5.82 18.59
C GLY A 72 18.51 4.51 17.83
N VAL A 73 19.02 3.39 18.31
CA VAL A 73 18.91 2.08 17.61
C VAL A 73 17.46 1.60 17.40
N HIS A 74 16.53 2.04 18.25
CA HIS A 74 15.13 1.62 18.20
C HIS A 74 14.34 2.26 17.05
N VAL A 75 14.87 3.30 16.39
CA VAL A 75 14.13 4.01 15.33
C VAL A 75 13.90 3.15 14.09
N PHE A 76 14.76 2.16 13.84
CA PHE A 76 14.56 1.20 12.75
C PHE A 76 13.24 0.44 12.93
N GLU A 77 13.08 -0.25 14.07
CA GLU A 77 11.88 -1.00 14.39
C GLU A 77 10.64 -0.11 14.53
N THR A 78 10.82 1.06 15.16
CA THR A 78 9.69 1.99 15.40
C THR A 78 9.15 2.55 14.08
N ALA A 79 10.03 3.00 13.18
CA ALA A 79 9.63 3.52 11.89
C ALA A 79 9.03 2.42 11.01
N HIS A 80 9.63 1.22 11.02
CA HIS A 80 9.11 0.06 10.30
C HIS A 80 7.69 -0.30 10.72
N ARG A 81 7.46 -0.48 12.02
CA ARG A 81 6.13 -0.85 12.55
C ARG A 81 5.08 0.23 12.28
N LYS A 82 5.46 1.52 12.33
CA LYS A 82 4.54 2.61 12.00
C LYS A 82 4.18 2.63 10.52
N ALA A 83 5.17 2.52 9.63
CA ALA A 83 4.94 2.52 8.18
C ALA A 83 4.08 1.32 7.74
N TRP A 84 4.40 0.12 8.23
CA TRP A 84 3.64 -1.10 7.98
C TRP A 84 2.20 -1.01 8.51
N THR A 85 2.00 -0.48 9.72
CA THR A 85 0.66 -0.30 10.29
C THR A 85 -0.14 0.72 9.48
N ALA A 86 0.47 1.86 9.13
CA ALA A 86 -0.21 2.90 8.37
C ALA A 86 -0.71 2.41 7.01
N VAL A 87 0.10 1.63 6.30
CA VAL A 87 -0.30 1.10 4.99
C VAL A 87 -1.33 -0.03 5.09
N THR A 88 -1.26 -0.84 6.15
CA THR A 88 -2.22 -1.93 6.42
C THR A 88 -3.62 -1.40 6.69
N PHE A 89 -3.72 -0.41 7.60
CA PHE A 89 -5.01 0.20 7.96
C PHE A 89 -5.43 1.34 7.02
N ARG A 90 -4.53 1.82 6.17
CA ARG A 90 -4.72 2.99 5.31
C ARG A 90 -5.07 4.26 6.09
N THR A 91 -4.50 4.39 7.28
CA THR A 91 -4.77 5.46 8.23
C THR A 91 -3.46 5.89 8.91
N PRO A 92 -3.20 7.19 9.11
CA PRO A 92 -2.07 7.64 9.91
C PRO A 92 -2.09 6.99 11.30
N THR A 93 -0.96 6.46 11.77
CA THR A 93 -0.93 5.72 13.06
C THR A 93 -1.34 6.57 14.26
N GLY A 94 -1.17 7.90 14.19
CA GLY A 94 -1.63 8.82 15.24
C GLY A 94 -3.16 8.88 15.34
N GLU A 95 -3.85 8.87 14.21
CA GLU A 95 -5.31 8.79 14.15
C GLU A 95 -5.80 7.39 14.52
N LEU A 96 -5.14 6.34 14.02
CA LEU A 96 -5.47 4.95 14.35
C LEU A 96 -5.43 4.71 15.86
N SER A 97 -4.45 5.28 16.57
CA SER A 97 -4.35 5.18 18.03
C SER A 97 -5.59 5.73 18.76
N GLN A 98 -6.26 6.73 18.19
CA GLN A 98 -7.49 7.30 18.76
C GLN A 98 -8.69 6.39 18.46
N LEU A 99 -8.76 5.85 17.25
CA LEU A 99 -9.82 4.94 16.83
C LEU A 99 -9.82 3.61 17.60
N THR A 100 -8.66 3.18 18.11
CA THR A 100 -8.52 1.96 18.91
C THR A 100 -8.54 2.20 20.42
N ALA A 101 -8.85 3.42 20.86
CA ALA A 101 -9.00 3.70 22.28
C ALA A 101 -10.16 2.85 22.85
N SER A 102 -10.02 2.41 24.11
CA SER A 102 -11.06 1.67 24.80
C SER A 102 -12.37 2.45 24.79
N GLY A 103 -13.48 1.79 24.48
CA GLY A 103 -14.80 2.38 24.70
C GLY A 103 -14.98 2.72 26.17
N THR A 104 -15.53 3.90 26.46
CA THR A 104 -16.08 4.19 27.78
C THR A 104 -17.47 3.59 27.83
N ASP A 105 -17.67 2.57 28.65
CA ASP A 105 -19.00 2.06 29.01
C ASP A 105 -19.87 3.15 29.66
#